data_AF-A0A8S9C1Y2-F1
#
_entry.id   AF-A0A8S9C1Y2-F1
#
_cell.length_a   1.000
_cell.length_b   1.000
_cell.length_c   1.000
_cell.angle_alpha   90.00
_cell.angle_beta   90.00
_cell.angle_gamma   90.00
#
_symmetry.space_group_name_H-M   'P 1'
#
loop_
_entity.id
_entity.type
_entity.pdbx_description
1 polymer ?
#
loop_
_entity_poly.entity_id
_entity_poly.type
_entity_poly.pdbx_seq_one_letter_code
_entity_poly.pdbx_strand_id
1 'polypeptide(L)'
;MSVSTQDPHFLEFTSLQRINILGLQNELARQKAEIAKTESVSDTQLLTLRLTLRDYATAIRDHEYLSSLAQISCSDRADRYNDLVHAFPTIGLQPSQPYNSRFCTFHPPASIPPDPLRTFLSHHLPRRVTWTRGEIERHTGEFTQNLPPEEISPFVDKLARLIIAFGTGASLVVPVVVMSLNKSVTKSLVTTSVAMLIFASALAFGMNASNTETLVATATYAAVLVVFVGASGP
;
A
#
# COMPACT_ATOMS: atom_id res chain seq x y z
N MET A 1 -19.04 -16.55 -22.99
CA MET A 1 -19.58 -15.52 -22.08
C MET A 1 -19.01 -15.78 -20.70
N SER A 2 -17.81 -15.25 -20.42
CA SER A 2 -17.27 -15.24 -19.06
C SER A 2 -17.87 -14.04 -18.35
N VAL A 3 -18.81 -14.28 -17.44
CA VAL A 3 -19.21 -13.27 -16.45
C VAL A 3 -17.95 -12.99 -15.64
N SER A 4 -17.27 -11.87 -15.90
CA SER A 4 -16.29 -11.39 -14.94
C SER A 4 -17.11 -11.00 -13.72
N THR A 5 -17.03 -11.80 -12.66
CA THR A 5 -17.46 -11.42 -11.32
C THR A 5 -16.66 -10.17 -10.95
N GLN A 6 -17.17 -9.00 -11.31
CA GLN A 6 -16.67 -7.72 -10.79
C GLN A 6 -16.94 -7.76 -9.30
N ASP A 7 -15.90 -7.56 -8.50
CA ASP A 7 -16.07 -7.43 -7.07
C ASP A 7 -17.04 -6.26 -6.79
N PRO A 8 -17.97 -6.42 -5.85
CA PRO A 8 -18.90 -5.35 -5.52
C PRO A 8 -18.12 -4.17 -4.94
N HIS A 9 -18.30 -2.99 -5.55
CA HIS A 9 -17.79 -1.73 -5.02
C HIS A 9 -18.84 -1.09 -4.13
N PHE A 10 -18.43 -0.54 -3.00
CA PHE A 10 -19.35 0.06 -2.03
C PHE A 10 -18.80 1.33 -1.40
N LEU A 11 -19.71 2.18 -0.93
CA LEU A 11 -19.41 3.46 -0.29
C LEU A 11 -19.01 3.25 1.18
N GLU A 12 -17.89 3.85 1.57
CA GLU A 12 -17.47 3.99 2.96
C GLU A 12 -18.02 5.31 3.53
N PHE A 13 -19.00 5.22 4.42
CA PHE A 13 -19.58 6.39 5.09
C PHE A 13 -18.82 6.74 6.38
N THR A 14 -17.52 7.06 6.26
CA THR A 14 -16.62 7.30 7.40
C THR A 14 -17.19 8.32 8.40
N SER A 15 -17.75 9.43 7.92
CA SER A 15 -18.35 10.46 8.77
C SER A 15 -19.54 9.93 9.58
N LEU A 16 -20.41 9.12 8.96
CA LEU A 16 -21.57 8.53 9.64
C LEU A 16 -21.14 7.46 10.65
N GLN A 17 -20.13 6.65 10.32
CA GLN A 17 -19.57 5.67 11.24
C GLN A 17 -18.99 6.35 12.49
N ARG A 18 -18.24 7.44 12.32
CA ARG A 18 -17.72 8.23 13.44
C ARG A 18 -18.84 8.79 14.31
N ILE A 19 -19.88 9.34 13.70
CA ILE A 19 -21.06 9.84 14.44
C ILE A 19 -21.73 8.71 15.22
N ASN A 20 -21.89 7.53 14.62
CA ASN A 20 -22.46 6.36 15.29
C ASN A 20 -21.63 5.93 16.51
N ILE A 21 -20.31 5.85 16.36
CA ILE A 21 -19.39 5.52 17.46
C ILE A 21 -19.50 6.56 18.58
N LEU A 22 -19.49 7.85 18.26
CA LEU A 22 -19.65 8.93 19.25
C LEU A 22 -21.01 8.88 19.95
N GLY A 23 -22.07 8.54 19.22
CA GLY A 23 -23.41 8.32 19.78
C GLY A 23 -23.42 7.21 20.83
N LEU A 24 -22.81 6.06 20.50
CA LEU A 24 -22.69 4.91 21.42
C LEU A 24 -21.81 5.24 22.64
N GLN A 25 -20.73 6.03 22.47
CA GLN A 25 -19.92 6.51 23.59
C GLN A 25 -20.72 7.38 24.56
N ASN A 26 -21.52 8.32 24.03
CA ASN A 26 -22.36 9.18 24.85
C ASN A 26 -23.41 8.37 25.62
N GLU A 27 -23.99 7.35 25.01
CA GLU A 27 -24.96 6.47 25.67
C GLU A 27 -24.32 5.66 26.80
N LEU A 28 -23.12 5.10 26.58
CA LEU A 28 -22.35 4.44 27.64
C LEU A 28 -21.98 5.41 28.77
N ALA A 29 -21.63 6.65 28.46
CA ALA A 29 -21.31 7.67 29.46
C ALA A 29 -22.54 8.02 30.32
N ARG A 30 -23.73 8.11 29.72
CA ARG A 30 -25.00 8.30 30.46
C ARG A 30 -25.29 7.12 31.37
N GLN A 31 -25.21 5.89 30.87
CA GLN A 31 -25.43 4.69 31.68
C GLN A 31 -24.45 4.60 32.84
N LYS A 32 -23.16 4.95 32.62
CA LYS A 32 -22.15 5.04 33.67
C LYS A 32 -22.53 6.05 34.75
N ALA A 33 -23.03 7.22 34.37
CA ALA A 33 -23.47 8.25 35.31
C ALA A 33 -24.70 7.82 36.13
N GLU A 34 -25.65 7.12 35.52
CA GLU A 34 -26.86 6.63 36.22
C GLU A 34 -26.55 5.47 37.18
N ILE A 35 -25.66 4.55 36.78
CA ILE A 35 -25.17 3.48 37.66
C ILE A 35 -24.39 4.07 38.85
N ALA A 36 -23.60 5.12 38.63
CA ALA A 36 -22.89 5.77 39.73
C ALA A 36 -23.81 6.46 40.76
N LYS A 37 -25.04 6.84 40.36
CA LYS A 37 -26.04 7.43 41.26
C LYS A 37 -26.87 6.39 42.03
N THR A 38 -26.94 5.15 41.52
CA THR A 38 -27.85 4.12 42.03
C THR A 38 -27.06 3.04 42.78
N GLU A 39 -27.38 2.75 44.03
CA GLU A 39 -26.68 1.74 44.84
C GLU A 39 -26.86 0.29 44.36
N SER A 40 -27.86 0.02 43.51
CA SER A 40 -28.10 -1.30 42.93
C SER A 40 -28.35 -1.20 41.42
N VAL A 41 -27.75 -2.13 40.66
CA VAL A 41 -27.93 -2.20 39.22
C VAL A 41 -29.05 -3.19 38.92
N SER A 42 -30.13 -2.73 38.30
CA SER A 42 -31.22 -3.58 37.84
C SER A 42 -30.75 -4.55 36.74
N ASP A 43 -31.32 -5.75 36.68
CA ASP A 43 -31.09 -6.71 35.59
C ASP A 43 -31.37 -6.10 34.21
N THR A 44 -32.37 -5.23 34.10
CA THR A 44 -32.68 -4.51 32.86
C THR A 44 -31.58 -3.53 32.46
N GLN A 45 -30.99 -2.83 33.44
CA GLN A 45 -29.87 -1.90 33.20
C GLN A 45 -28.61 -2.68 32.79
N LEU A 46 -28.35 -3.84 33.41
CA LEU A 46 -27.26 -4.73 33.02
C LEU A 46 -27.42 -5.26 31.60
N LEU A 47 -28.65 -5.63 31.19
CA LEU A 47 -28.92 -6.09 29.83
C LEU A 47 -28.68 -4.98 28.80
N THR A 48 -29.22 -3.77 29.03
CA THR A 48 -29.00 -2.63 28.14
C THR A 48 -27.52 -2.28 28.03
N LEU A 49 -26.79 -2.25 29.15
CA LEU A 49 -25.35 -2.01 29.16
C LEU A 49 -24.57 -3.04 28.32
N ARG A 50 -24.91 -4.33 28.45
CA ARG A 50 -24.28 -5.39 27.66
C ARG A 50 -24.52 -5.22 26.16
N LEU A 51 -25.75 -4.85 25.77
CA LEU A 51 -26.08 -4.57 24.37
C LEU A 51 -25.32 -3.36 23.84
N THR A 52 -25.37 -2.22 24.55
CA THR A 52 -24.67 -1.00 24.12
C THR A 52 -23.15 -1.20 24.03
N LEU A 53 -22.54 -1.93 24.97
CA LEU A 53 -21.11 -2.27 24.90
C LEU A 53 -20.78 -3.15 23.70
N ARG A 54 -21.62 -4.14 23.40
CA ARG A 54 -21.46 -5.01 22.23
C ARG A 54 -21.58 -4.20 20.93
N ASP A 55 -22.56 -3.33 20.83
CA ASP A 55 -22.78 -2.50 19.65
C ASP A 55 -21.63 -1.51 19.45
N TYR A 56 -21.13 -0.92 20.53
CA TYR A 56 -19.94 -0.05 20.51
C TYR A 56 -18.69 -0.78 20.02
N ALA A 57 -18.39 -1.96 20.57
CA ALA A 57 -17.25 -2.76 20.14
C ALA A 57 -17.36 -3.22 18.67
N THR A 58 -18.57 -3.59 18.25
CA THR A 58 -18.85 -3.97 16.86
C THR A 58 -18.65 -2.79 15.92
N ALA A 59 -19.16 -1.60 16.27
CA ALA A 59 -18.99 -0.39 15.46
C ALA A 59 -17.52 0.01 15.29
N ILE A 60 -16.69 -0.13 16.33
CA ILE A 60 -15.24 0.11 16.23
C ILE A 60 -14.59 -0.89 15.26
N ARG A 61 -14.87 -2.18 15.44
CA ARG A 61 -14.30 -3.24 14.59
C ARG A 61 -14.70 -3.07 13.13
N ASP A 62 -15.95 -2.74 12.88
CA ASP A 62 -16.47 -2.56 11.53
C ASP A 62 -15.87 -1.31 10.87
N HIS A 63 -15.63 -0.25 11.64
CA HIS A 63 -14.91 0.94 11.17
C HIS A 63 -13.47 0.61 10.79
N GLU A 64 -12.75 -0.11 11.66
CA GLU A 64 -11.37 -0.55 11.39
C GLU A 64 -11.33 -1.42 10.12
N TYR A 65 -12.21 -2.42 10.03
CA TYR A 65 -12.32 -3.29 8.88
C TYR A 65 -12.54 -2.50 7.59
N LEU A 66 -13.55 -1.63 7.55
CA LEU A 66 -13.88 -0.85 6.34
C LEU A 66 -12.76 0.14 5.98
N SER A 67 -12.11 0.74 6.97
CA SER A 67 -11.00 1.67 6.73
C SER A 67 -9.77 0.98 6.11
N SER A 68 -9.58 -0.31 6.41
CA SER A 68 -8.47 -1.14 5.93
C SER A 68 -8.63 -1.63 4.49
N LEU A 69 -9.84 -1.52 3.92
CA LEU A 69 -10.11 -1.95 2.55
C LEU A 69 -9.42 -1.06 1.52
N ALA A 70 -9.09 -1.65 0.37
CA ALA A 70 -8.49 -0.91 -0.74
C ALA A 70 -9.50 0.07 -1.35
N GLN A 71 -9.02 1.26 -1.69
CA GLN A 71 -9.78 2.25 -2.42
C GLN A 71 -9.75 1.93 -3.93
N ILE A 72 -10.87 2.14 -4.62
CA ILE A 72 -10.92 2.02 -6.09
C ILE A 72 -10.30 3.25 -6.77
N SER A 73 -9.97 3.09 -8.05
CA SER A 73 -9.40 4.16 -8.87
C SER A 73 -10.32 5.37 -9.01
N CYS A 74 -9.74 6.53 -9.35
CA CYS A 74 -10.50 7.78 -9.49
C CYS A 74 -11.55 7.73 -10.62
N SER A 75 -11.23 7.05 -11.71
CA SER A 75 -12.09 6.81 -12.87
C SER A 75 -13.20 5.83 -12.55
N ASP A 76 -12.89 4.68 -11.96
CA ASP A 76 -13.90 3.73 -11.51
C ASP A 76 -14.85 4.42 -10.52
N ARG A 77 -14.33 5.30 -9.66
CA ARG A 77 -15.15 6.10 -8.74
C ARG A 77 -16.12 7.03 -9.47
N ALA A 78 -15.67 7.71 -10.53
CA ALA A 78 -16.53 8.61 -11.31
C ALA A 78 -17.63 7.84 -12.03
N ASP A 79 -17.30 6.70 -12.64
CA ASP A 79 -18.27 5.85 -13.33
C ASP A 79 -19.29 5.28 -12.34
N ARG A 80 -18.85 4.77 -11.18
CA ARG A 80 -19.76 4.28 -10.14
C ARG A 80 -20.61 5.37 -9.51
N TYR A 81 -20.05 6.57 -9.35
CA TYR A 81 -20.83 7.71 -8.91
C TYR A 81 -21.95 8.02 -9.91
N ASN A 82 -21.64 8.05 -11.21
CA ASN A 82 -22.63 8.27 -12.25
C ASN A 82 -23.69 7.16 -12.28
N ASP A 83 -23.28 5.88 -12.17
CA ASP A 83 -24.18 4.74 -12.08
C ASP A 83 -25.20 4.92 -10.92
N LEU A 84 -24.71 5.32 -9.72
CA LEU A 84 -25.56 5.55 -8.55
C LEU A 84 -26.50 6.75 -8.72
N VAL A 85 -26.02 7.84 -9.31
CA VAL A 85 -26.86 9.02 -9.61
C VAL A 85 -27.93 8.67 -10.63
N HIS A 86 -27.62 7.87 -11.64
CA HIS A 86 -28.58 7.41 -12.64
C HIS A 86 -29.59 6.41 -12.07
N ALA A 87 -29.15 5.46 -11.24
CA ALA A 87 -30.03 4.47 -10.61
C ALA A 87 -30.94 5.08 -9.52
N PHE A 88 -30.41 6.07 -8.78
CA PHE A 88 -31.10 6.70 -7.65
C PHE A 88 -31.10 8.24 -7.78
N PRO A 89 -31.82 8.80 -8.76
CA PRO A 89 -31.77 10.23 -9.07
C PRO A 89 -32.30 11.11 -7.93
N THR A 90 -33.24 10.60 -7.13
CA THR A 90 -33.82 11.32 -5.98
C THR A 90 -32.79 11.68 -4.91
N ILE A 91 -31.75 10.86 -4.76
CA ILE A 91 -30.67 11.04 -3.78
C ILE A 91 -29.45 11.66 -4.47
N GLY A 92 -29.12 11.22 -5.69
CA GLY A 92 -27.94 11.67 -6.43
C GLY A 92 -27.95 13.14 -6.85
N LEU A 93 -29.13 13.73 -7.06
CA LEU A 93 -29.29 15.14 -7.46
C LEU A 93 -29.29 16.12 -6.27
N GLN A 94 -29.15 15.63 -5.03
CA GLN A 94 -29.16 16.52 -3.87
C GLN A 94 -27.90 17.41 -3.82
N PRO A 95 -28.02 18.69 -3.40
CA PRO A 95 -26.88 19.60 -3.29
C PRO A 95 -25.81 19.11 -2.31
N SER A 96 -26.19 18.27 -1.35
CA SER A 96 -25.32 17.66 -0.34
C SER A 96 -24.39 16.57 -0.90
N GLN A 97 -24.54 16.16 -2.16
CA GLN A 97 -23.72 15.14 -2.83
C GLN A 97 -23.48 13.89 -1.96
N PRO A 98 -24.55 13.18 -1.54
CA PRO A 98 -24.47 12.10 -0.55
C PRO A 98 -23.58 10.91 -0.96
N TYR A 99 -23.36 10.72 -2.27
CA TYR A 99 -22.49 9.66 -2.80
C TYR A 99 -21.02 10.08 -2.97
N ASN A 100 -20.66 11.31 -2.61
CA ASN A 100 -19.27 11.77 -2.63
C ASN A 100 -18.52 11.24 -1.39
N SER A 101 -18.40 9.92 -1.30
CA SER A 101 -17.64 9.22 -0.26
C SER A 101 -16.56 8.35 -0.87
N ARG A 102 -15.68 7.79 -0.03
CA ARG A 102 -14.66 6.84 -0.46
C ARG A 102 -15.35 5.57 -0.95
N PHE A 103 -14.91 5.03 -2.09
CA PHE A 103 -15.39 3.76 -2.60
C PHE A 103 -14.34 2.69 -2.35
N CYS A 104 -14.78 1.58 -1.78
CA CYS A 104 -13.93 0.46 -1.40
C CYS A 104 -14.27 -0.80 -2.19
N THR A 105 -13.28 -1.67 -2.30
CA THR A 105 -13.40 -3.02 -2.86
C THR A 105 -12.85 -4.04 -1.86
N PHE A 106 -13.35 -5.27 -1.90
CA PHE A 106 -12.88 -6.35 -1.02
C PHE A 106 -11.47 -6.81 -1.37
N HIS A 107 -11.17 -6.94 -2.65
CA HIS A 107 -9.83 -7.26 -3.11
C HIS A 107 -9.21 -5.99 -3.67
N PRO A 108 -8.01 -5.61 -3.18
CA PRO A 108 -7.23 -4.58 -3.85
C PRO A 108 -7.12 -4.95 -5.33
N PRO A 109 -7.28 -3.98 -6.26
CA PRO A 109 -6.79 -4.22 -7.61
C PRO A 109 -5.34 -4.68 -7.49
N ALA A 110 -4.87 -5.51 -8.43
CA ALA A 110 -3.49 -5.97 -8.44
C ALA A 110 -2.51 -4.82 -8.78
N SER A 111 -2.62 -3.68 -8.10
CA SER A 111 -1.69 -2.57 -8.17
C SER A 111 -0.45 -3.00 -7.40
N ILE A 112 0.61 -3.23 -8.16
CA ILE A 112 1.92 -3.51 -7.58
C ILE A 112 2.32 -2.26 -6.80
N PRO A 113 2.65 -2.35 -5.50
CA PRO A 113 3.00 -1.18 -4.71
C PRO A 113 4.09 -0.35 -5.41
N PRO A 114 4.04 0.98 -5.34
CA PRO A 114 4.99 1.84 -6.02
C PRO A 114 6.37 1.69 -5.38
N ASP A 115 7.22 0.83 -5.94
CA ASP A 115 8.63 0.76 -5.57
C ASP A 115 9.29 2.14 -5.77
N PRO A 116 10.21 2.60 -4.89
CA PRO A 116 10.84 3.92 -5.00
C PRO A 116 11.47 4.18 -6.39
N LEU A 117 12.07 3.14 -6.99
CA LEU A 117 12.61 3.19 -8.35
C LEU A 117 11.52 3.39 -9.41
N ARG A 118 10.35 2.77 -9.24
CA ARG A 118 9.21 2.93 -10.16
C ARG A 118 8.63 4.33 -10.07
N THR A 119 8.57 4.91 -8.88
CA THR A 119 8.14 6.30 -8.66
C THR A 119 9.14 7.30 -9.25
N PHE A 120 10.43 7.05 -9.10
CA PHE A 120 11.48 7.88 -9.72
C PHE A 120 11.41 7.79 -11.25
N LEU A 121 11.29 6.59 -11.80
CA LEU A 121 11.16 6.38 -13.25
C LEU A 121 9.87 6.98 -13.80
N SER A 122 8.74 6.87 -13.10
CA SER A 122 7.48 7.47 -13.54
C SER A 122 7.51 9.00 -13.51
N HIS A 123 8.27 9.60 -12.58
CA HIS A 123 8.48 11.04 -12.52
C HIS A 123 9.43 11.55 -13.62
N HIS A 124 10.43 10.74 -13.98
CA HIS A 124 11.50 11.18 -14.90
C HIS A 124 11.28 10.76 -16.37
N LEU A 125 10.44 9.76 -16.65
CA LEU A 125 10.10 9.31 -18.01
C LEU A 125 8.97 10.14 -18.64
N PRO A 126 9.05 10.46 -19.94
CA PRO A 126 8.02 11.22 -20.63
C PRO A 126 6.70 10.44 -20.75
N ARG A 127 5.58 11.14 -20.57
CA ARG A 127 4.18 10.63 -20.54
C ARG A 127 3.76 9.65 -21.62
N ARG A 128 4.42 9.68 -22.79
CA ARG A 128 4.13 8.76 -23.90
C ARG A 128 4.47 7.30 -23.57
N VAL A 129 5.28 7.06 -22.53
CA VAL A 129 5.77 5.74 -22.15
C VAL A 129 5.03 5.19 -20.93
N THR A 130 4.45 6.06 -20.10
CA THR A 130 3.73 5.69 -18.88
C THR A 130 2.28 5.28 -19.11
N TRP A 131 1.69 5.59 -20.27
CA TRP A 131 0.32 5.23 -20.62
C TRP A 131 0.27 4.19 -21.74
N THR A 132 -0.49 3.12 -21.53
CA THR A 132 -0.72 2.08 -22.56
C THR A 132 -1.95 2.43 -23.41
N ARG A 133 -1.96 2.11 -24.72
CA ARG A 133 -3.10 2.44 -25.61
C ARG A 133 -4.45 1.87 -25.13
N GLY A 134 -4.45 0.65 -24.58
CA GLY A 134 -5.66 0.04 -24.02
C GLY A 134 -6.13 0.62 -22.68
N GLU A 135 -5.28 1.39 -22.01
CA GLU A 135 -5.59 2.08 -20.75
C GLU A 135 -6.09 3.50 -21.03
N ILE A 136 -5.55 4.17 -22.05
CA ILE A 136 -6.09 5.44 -22.58
C ILE A 136 -7.55 5.26 -23.04
N GLU A 137 -7.86 4.12 -23.66
CA GLU A 137 -9.23 3.78 -24.10
C GLU A 137 -10.19 3.49 -22.94
N ARG A 138 -9.69 3.03 -21.78
CA ARG A 138 -10.51 2.74 -20.59
C ARG A 138 -10.62 3.92 -19.63
N HIS A 139 -9.59 4.76 -19.54
CA HIS A 139 -9.47 5.84 -18.56
C HIS A 139 -9.21 7.21 -19.24
N THR A 140 -9.95 7.49 -20.33
CA THR A 140 -9.78 8.71 -21.14
C THR A 140 -9.99 10.01 -20.35
N GLY A 141 -10.83 9.96 -19.31
CA GLY A 141 -11.06 11.08 -18.38
C GLY A 141 -9.87 11.39 -17.45
N GLU A 142 -9.08 10.40 -17.06
CA GLU A 142 -7.90 10.59 -16.18
C GLU A 142 -6.70 11.11 -16.96
N PHE A 143 -6.53 10.68 -18.22
CA PHE A 143 -5.49 11.17 -19.12
C PHE A 143 -5.57 12.69 -19.33
N THR A 144 -6.79 13.23 -19.41
CA THR A 144 -7.03 14.66 -19.61
C THR A 144 -6.87 15.48 -18.33
N GLN A 145 -7.00 14.87 -17.14
CA GLN A 145 -6.94 15.55 -15.85
C GLN A 145 -5.56 15.52 -15.16
N ASN A 146 -4.53 15.01 -15.84
CA ASN A 146 -3.15 14.95 -15.36
C ASN A 146 -2.89 14.10 -14.09
N LEU A 147 -3.79 13.18 -13.76
CA LEU A 147 -3.59 12.27 -12.63
C LEU A 147 -2.49 11.24 -12.94
N PRO A 148 -1.62 10.87 -11.98
CA PRO A 148 -0.65 9.80 -12.16
C PRO A 148 -1.39 8.47 -12.41
N PRO A 149 -0.99 7.68 -13.43
CA PRO A 149 -1.69 6.44 -13.78
C PRO A 149 -1.55 5.42 -12.64
N GLU A 150 -2.64 4.71 -12.34
CA GLU A 150 -2.73 3.74 -11.25
C GLU A 150 -2.15 2.37 -11.64
N GLU A 151 -2.18 2.03 -12.94
CA GLU A 151 -1.41 0.90 -13.48
C GLU A 151 -0.09 1.40 -14.09
N ILE A 152 1.02 1.06 -13.44
CA ILE A 152 2.36 1.38 -13.94
C ILE A 152 2.56 0.63 -15.27
N SER A 153 2.78 1.37 -16.36
CA SER A 153 3.02 0.82 -17.71
C SER A 153 3.94 -0.42 -17.70
N PRO A 154 3.59 -1.49 -18.44
CA PRO A 154 4.36 -2.73 -18.48
C PRO A 154 5.80 -2.51 -18.98
N PHE A 155 6.07 -1.40 -19.66
CA PHE A 155 7.43 -1.00 -20.03
C PHE A 155 8.23 -0.50 -18.82
N VAL A 156 7.64 0.33 -17.96
CA VAL A 156 8.29 0.84 -16.76
C VAL A 156 8.52 -0.30 -15.76
N ASP A 157 7.59 -1.23 -15.61
CA ASP A 157 7.81 -2.44 -14.81
C ASP A 157 8.99 -3.26 -15.35
N LYS A 158 9.02 -3.53 -16.66
CA LYS A 158 10.12 -4.24 -17.30
C LYS A 158 11.46 -3.51 -17.16
N LEU A 159 11.47 -2.18 -17.28
CA LEU A 159 12.68 -1.37 -17.15
C LEU A 159 13.17 -1.30 -15.70
N ALA A 160 12.29 -1.14 -14.73
CA ALA A 160 12.63 -1.20 -13.31
C ALA A 160 13.22 -2.57 -12.96
N ARG A 161 12.57 -3.65 -13.43
CA ARG A 161 13.06 -5.02 -13.27
C ARG A 161 14.41 -5.25 -13.94
N LEU A 162 14.64 -4.63 -15.10
CA LEU A 162 15.94 -4.64 -15.79
C LEU A 162 17.01 -3.95 -14.94
N ILE A 163 16.74 -2.74 -14.44
CA ILE A 163 17.68 -1.96 -13.62
C ILE A 163 18.02 -2.72 -12.33
N ILE A 164 17.02 -3.31 -11.66
CA ILE A 164 17.25 -4.12 -10.46
C ILE A 164 18.09 -5.36 -10.80
N ALA A 165 17.74 -6.10 -11.85
CA ALA A 165 18.47 -7.30 -12.25
C ALA A 165 19.94 -7.00 -12.62
N PHE A 166 20.17 -5.95 -13.42
CA PHE A 166 21.52 -5.52 -13.78
C PHE A 166 22.29 -4.93 -12.59
N GLY A 167 21.64 -4.12 -11.76
CA GLY A 167 22.25 -3.51 -10.58
C GLY A 167 22.70 -4.56 -9.57
N THR A 168 21.83 -5.50 -9.21
CA THR A 168 22.16 -6.60 -8.30
C THR A 168 23.22 -7.53 -8.89
N GLY A 169 23.12 -7.87 -10.18
CA GLY A 169 24.12 -8.69 -10.87
C GLY A 169 25.50 -8.02 -10.91
N ALA A 170 25.56 -6.75 -11.32
CA ALA A 170 26.80 -5.99 -11.36
C ALA A 170 27.41 -5.81 -9.95
N SER A 171 26.58 -5.58 -8.93
CA SER A 171 27.02 -5.45 -7.54
C SER A 171 27.75 -6.71 -7.03
N LEU A 172 27.39 -7.91 -7.51
CA LEU A 172 28.07 -9.15 -7.15
C LEU A 172 29.28 -9.45 -8.05
N VAL A 173 29.14 -9.22 -9.36
CA VAL A 173 30.19 -9.58 -10.33
C VAL A 173 31.40 -8.66 -10.23
N VAL A 174 31.20 -7.34 -10.07
CA VAL A 174 32.30 -6.37 -10.08
C VAL A 174 33.34 -6.64 -8.97
N PRO A 175 32.96 -6.83 -7.68
CA PRO A 175 33.94 -7.13 -6.64
C PRO A 175 34.70 -8.43 -6.89
N VAL A 176 34.01 -9.47 -7.37
CA VAL A 176 34.61 -10.78 -7.67
C VAL A 176 35.62 -10.67 -8.81
N VAL A 177 35.27 -9.96 -9.89
CA VAL A 177 36.19 -9.73 -11.02
C VAL A 177 37.42 -8.95 -10.56
N VAL A 178 37.24 -7.89 -9.78
CA VAL A 178 38.36 -7.08 -9.24
C VAL A 178 39.31 -7.93 -8.39
N MET A 179 38.78 -8.82 -7.55
CA MET A 179 39.59 -9.75 -6.74
C MET A 179 40.29 -10.80 -7.58
N SER A 180 39.68 -11.26 -8.67
CA SER A 180 40.27 -12.27 -9.56
C SER A 180 41.49 -11.74 -10.36
N LEU A 181 41.52 -10.44 -10.67
CA LEU A 181 42.54 -9.85 -11.54
C LEU A 181 43.92 -9.77 -10.89
N ASN A 182 44.00 -9.67 -9.56
CA ASN A 182 45.28 -9.66 -8.83
C ASN A 182 45.10 -10.23 -7.43
N LYS A 183 45.70 -11.39 -7.15
CA LYS A 183 45.66 -12.08 -5.85
C LYS A 183 46.45 -11.30 -4.80
N SER A 184 45.81 -10.32 -4.17
CA SER A 184 46.35 -9.57 -3.03
C SER A 184 45.28 -9.47 -1.95
N VAL A 185 45.64 -9.90 -0.75
CA VAL A 185 44.74 -9.93 0.42
C VAL A 185 44.28 -8.52 0.78
N THR A 186 45.19 -7.54 0.78
CA THR A 186 44.86 -6.13 1.10
C THR A 186 43.88 -5.54 0.09
N LYS A 187 44.07 -5.79 -1.21
CA LYS A 187 43.14 -5.29 -2.24
C LYS A 187 41.75 -5.92 -2.08
N SER A 188 41.72 -7.24 -1.83
CA SER A 188 40.45 -7.96 -1.66
C SER A 188 39.67 -7.46 -0.44
N LEU A 189 40.34 -7.25 0.69
CA LEU A 189 39.70 -6.75 1.92
C LEU A 189 39.15 -5.33 1.76
N VAL A 190 39.89 -4.46 1.05
CA VAL A 190 39.44 -3.10 0.75
C VAL A 190 38.24 -3.14 -0.20
N THR A 191 38.32 -3.91 -1.29
CA THR A 191 37.23 -4.02 -2.27
C THR A 191 35.96 -4.59 -1.64
N THR A 192 36.04 -5.62 -0.78
CA THR A 192 34.85 -6.15 -0.09
C THR A 192 34.22 -5.14 0.85
N SER A 193 35.04 -4.43 1.63
CA SER A 193 34.54 -3.46 2.61
C SER A 193 33.81 -2.31 1.93
N VAL A 194 34.40 -1.76 0.86
CA VAL A 194 33.80 -0.68 0.07
C VAL A 194 32.53 -1.15 -0.64
N ALA A 195 32.56 -2.33 -1.29
CA ALA A 195 31.40 -2.87 -1.97
C ALA A 195 30.23 -3.15 -1.03
N MET A 196 30.51 -3.68 0.17
CA MET A 196 29.50 -3.96 1.21
C MET A 196 28.86 -2.67 1.74
N LEU A 197 29.65 -1.62 1.98
CA LEU A 197 29.12 -0.33 2.42
C LEU A 197 28.24 0.34 1.37
N ILE A 198 28.64 0.28 0.09
CA ILE A 198 27.84 0.81 -1.02
C ILE A 198 26.54 0.03 -1.16
N PHE A 199 26.59 -1.31 -1.09
CA PHE A 199 25.40 -2.16 -1.17
C PHE A 199 24.43 -1.90 -0.01
N ALA A 200 24.93 -1.87 1.23
CA ALA A 200 24.11 -1.59 2.41
C ALA A 200 23.49 -0.19 2.35
N SER A 201 24.25 0.81 1.88
CA SER A 201 23.75 2.18 1.70
C SER A 201 22.68 2.24 0.60
N ALA A 202 22.86 1.53 -0.52
CA ALA A 202 21.87 1.45 -1.59
C ALA A 202 20.56 0.80 -1.12
N LEU A 203 20.63 -0.25 -0.29
CA LEU A 203 19.44 -0.84 0.34
C LEU A 203 18.78 0.15 1.32
N ALA A 204 19.55 0.79 2.19
CA ALA A 204 19.02 1.68 3.23
C ALA A 204 18.36 2.96 2.66
N PHE A 205 18.88 3.51 1.56
CA PHE A 205 18.34 4.74 0.96
C PHE A 205 17.39 4.47 -0.22
N GLY A 206 17.56 3.37 -0.93
CA GLY A 206 16.88 3.12 -2.21
C GLY A 206 15.72 2.14 -2.13
N MET A 207 15.64 1.30 -1.10
CA MET A 207 14.62 0.26 -0.97
C MET A 207 13.88 0.40 0.36
N ASN A 208 12.54 0.44 0.32
CA ASN A 208 11.70 0.36 1.51
C ASN A 208 11.65 -1.09 2.04
N ALA A 209 12.82 -1.69 2.25
CA ALA A 209 12.94 -3.03 2.82
C ALA A 209 12.80 -2.96 4.34
N SER A 210 12.21 -3.98 4.94
CA SER A 210 12.18 -4.09 6.40
C SER A 210 13.60 -4.18 6.96
N ASN A 211 13.80 -3.73 8.21
CA ASN A 211 15.10 -3.83 8.89
C ASN A 211 15.64 -5.27 8.89
N THR A 212 14.75 -6.25 8.98
CA THR A 212 15.06 -7.68 8.92
C THR A 212 15.50 -8.13 7.53
N GLU A 213 14.81 -7.72 6.47
CA GLU A 213 15.21 -8.06 5.10
C GLU A 213 16.54 -7.42 4.72
N THR A 214 16.76 -6.17 5.12
CA THR A 214 18.02 -5.45 4.90
C THR A 214 19.20 -6.16 5.60
N LEU A 215 18.98 -6.60 6.85
CA LEU A 215 19.98 -7.37 7.61
C LEU A 215 20.32 -8.69 6.91
N VAL A 216 19.31 -9.47 6.52
CA VAL A 216 19.49 -10.77 5.85
C VAL A 216 20.18 -10.61 4.50
N ALA A 217 19.77 -9.63 3.70
CA ALA A 217 20.39 -9.34 2.40
C ALA A 217 21.86 -8.92 2.55
N THR A 218 22.16 -8.05 3.50
CA THR A 218 23.54 -7.60 3.78
C THR A 218 24.41 -8.75 4.29
N ALA A 219 23.89 -9.60 5.17
CA ALA A 219 24.59 -10.78 5.67
C ALA A 219 24.87 -11.80 4.55
N THR A 220 23.89 -12.03 3.66
CA THR A 220 24.04 -12.92 2.50
C THR A 220 25.11 -12.39 1.55
N TYR A 221 25.07 -11.08 1.25
CA TYR A 221 26.06 -10.43 0.39
C TYR A 221 27.47 -10.49 0.99
N ALA A 222 27.60 -10.25 2.29
CA ALA A 222 28.86 -10.37 3.01
C ALA A 222 29.42 -11.80 2.96
N ALA A 223 28.59 -12.81 3.20
CA ALA A 223 29.02 -14.20 3.16
C ALA A 223 29.60 -14.59 1.79
N VAL A 224 28.94 -14.18 0.70
CA VAL A 224 29.43 -14.43 -0.66
C VAL A 224 30.81 -13.78 -0.86
N LEU A 225 30.94 -12.49 -0.54
CA LEU A 225 32.20 -11.76 -0.73
C LEU A 225 33.34 -12.28 0.15
N VAL A 226 33.08 -12.62 1.41
CA VAL A 226 34.09 -13.13 2.34
C VAL A 226 34.66 -14.47 1.89
N VAL A 227 33.85 -15.34 1.26
CA VAL A 227 34.33 -16.60 0.68
C VAL A 227 35.39 -16.34 -0.39
N PHE A 228 35.21 -15.32 -1.24
CA PHE A 228 36.20 -14.97 -2.27
C PHE A 228 37.47 -14.34 -1.68
N VAL A 229 37.36 -13.57 -0.59
CA VAL A 229 38.54 -13.09 0.15
C VAL A 229 39.32 -14.25 0.74
N GLY A 230 38.63 -15.22 1.35
CA GLY A 230 39.24 -16.43 1.90
C GLY A 230 39.94 -17.29 0.84
N ALA A 231 39.36 -17.40 -0.36
CA ALA A 231 39.97 -18.09 -1.50
C ALA A 231 41.14 -17.35 -2.16
N SER A 232 41.32 -16.06 -1.83
CA SER A 232 42.39 -15.20 -2.36
C SER A 232 43.59 -15.05 -1.41
N GLY A 233 43.50 -15.61 -0.20
CA GLY A 233 44.64 -15.85 0.68
C GLY A 233 45.52 -17.00 0.17
N PRO A 234 46.79 -17.08 0.60
CA PRO A 234 47.71 -18.17 0.21
C PRO A 234 47.18 -19.55 0.60
#